data_AF-A0A444W7S7-F1
#
_entry.id   AF-A0A444W7S7-F1
#
_cell.length_a   1.000
_cell.length_b   1.000
_cell.length_c   1.000
_cell.angle_alpha   90.00
_cell.angle_beta   90.00
_cell.angle_gamma   90.00
#
_symmetry.space_group_name_H-M   'P 1'
#
loop_
_entity.id
_entity.type
_entity.pdbx_description
1 polymer ?
#
loop_
_entity_poly.entity_id
_entity_poly.type
_entity_poly.pdbx_seq_one_letter_code
_entity_poly.pdbx_strand_id
1 'polypeptide(L)'
;MRIAHVSDSNPEDYFFLYIPLRDKIRFESKLIAEGMQFYVDEKYTMPENDVRYIMKREDFTIIETIMSRMNIRLVTDNEVDERPVNISVAAFYFKVALVFILVFVLAVLVFELFFSVSAI
;
A
#
# COMPACT_ATOMS: atom_id res chain seq x y z
N MET A 1 -13.39 16.84 8.40
CA MET A 1 -12.06 16.18 8.40
C MET A 1 -11.20 16.89 9.44
N ARG A 2 -10.84 16.22 10.53
CA ARG A 2 -9.93 16.76 11.56
C ARG A 2 -8.66 15.91 11.52
N ILE A 3 -7.50 16.56 11.40
CA ILE A 3 -6.19 15.91 11.45
C ILE A 3 -5.88 15.74 12.93
N ALA A 4 -5.89 14.50 13.44
CA ALA A 4 -5.53 14.25 14.83
C ALA A 4 -4.02 14.03 14.96
N HIS A 5 -3.38 14.85 15.78
CA HIS A 5 -2.16 14.46 16.46
C HIS A 5 -2.57 13.46 17.56
N VAL A 6 -2.59 12.17 17.22
CA VAL A 6 -2.77 11.05 18.17
C VAL A 6 -1.47 10.88 18.96
N SER A 7 -1.05 11.92 19.66
CA SER A 7 0.22 11.97 20.41
C SER A 7 0.00 12.07 21.92
N ASP A 8 -1.23 12.32 22.39
CA ASP A 8 -1.56 12.52 23.82
C ASP A 8 -2.68 11.59 24.32
N SER A 9 -3.21 10.71 23.48
CA SER A 9 -4.30 9.79 23.85
C SER A 9 -3.79 8.38 24.14
N ASN A 10 -4.30 7.76 25.20
CA ASN A 10 -3.95 6.42 25.64
C ASN A 10 -4.05 5.40 24.48
N PRO A 11 -2.97 4.72 24.06
CA PRO A 11 -2.96 3.85 22.88
C PRO A 11 -3.91 2.65 22.98
N GLU A 12 -4.41 2.33 24.18
CA GLU A 12 -5.40 1.27 24.43
C GLU A 12 -6.81 1.61 23.93
N ASP A 13 -7.15 2.90 23.77
CA ASP A 13 -8.52 3.33 23.45
C ASP A 13 -8.79 3.36 21.94
N TYR A 14 -7.75 3.23 21.13
CA TYR A 14 -7.81 3.33 19.68
C TYR A 14 -7.33 2.04 19.02
N PHE A 15 -7.81 1.79 17.81
CA PHE A 15 -7.30 0.74 16.95
C PHE A 15 -7.03 1.28 15.56
N PHE A 16 -6.14 0.58 14.86
CA PHE A 16 -5.72 0.94 13.52
C PHE A 16 -6.35 0.00 12.51
N LEU A 17 -6.78 0.58 11.39
CA LEU A 17 -7.44 -0.12 10.32
C LEU A 17 -6.83 0.27 8.99
N TYR A 18 -6.44 -0.71 8.18
CA TYR A 18 -5.90 -0.49 6.85
C TYR A 18 -6.95 -0.81 5.80
N ILE A 19 -7.27 0.19 4.96
CA ILE A 19 -8.27 0.08 3.90
C ILE A 19 -7.63 0.42 2.55
N PRO A 20 -7.79 -0.42 1.52
CA PRO A 20 -7.30 -0.12 0.18
C PRO A 20 -7.82 1.22 -0.35
N LEU A 21 -6.95 2.01 -0.98
CA LEU A 21 -7.29 3.34 -1.49
C LEU A 21 -8.48 3.30 -2.46
N ARG A 22 -8.63 2.22 -3.24
CA ARG A 22 -9.78 2.02 -4.14
C ARG A 22 -11.13 2.01 -3.42
N ASP A 23 -11.13 1.58 -2.16
CA ASP A 23 -12.33 1.41 -1.32
C ASP A 23 -12.56 2.59 -0.37
N LYS A 24 -11.58 3.52 -0.28
CA LYS A 24 -11.60 4.72 0.58
C LYS A 24 -12.92 5.48 0.53
N ILE A 25 -13.34 5.91 -0.66
CA ILE A 25 -14.50 6.79 -0.83
C ILE A 25 -15.78 6.10 -0.33
N ARG A 26 -15.94 4.81 -0.68
CA ARG A 26 -17.10 4.02 -0.26
C ARG A 26 -17.12 3.82 1.25
N PHE A 27 -15.95 3.51 1.82
CA PHE A 27 -15.79 3.31 3.25
C PHE A 27 -16.10 4.60 4.02
N GLU A 28 -15.44 5.71 3.70
CA GLU A 28 -15.67 7.01 4.35
C GLU A 28 -17.12 7.47 4.24
N SER A 29 -17.73 7.31 3.06
CA SER A 29 -19.16 7.64 2.88
C SER A 29 -20.05 6.86 3.83
N LYS A 30 -19.72 5.59 4.09
CA LYS A 30 -20.48 4.73 4.99
C LYS A 30 -20.25 5.10 6.46
N LEU A 31 -19.01 5.41 6.85
CA LEU A 31 -18.71 5.91 8.20
C LEU A 31 -19.48 7.20 8.50
N ILE A 32 -19.51 8.13 7.55
CA ILE A 32 -20.22 9.41 7.68
C ILE A 32 -21.73 9.16 7.79
N ALA A 33 -22.29 8.25 6.98
CA ALA A 33 -23.72 7.92 7.03
C ALA A 33 -24.15 7.32 8.38
N GLU A 34 -23.26 6.57 9.05
CA GLU A 34 -23.48 5.99 10.37
C GLU A 34 -23.08 6.96 11.51
N GLY A 35 -22.65 8.20 11.18
CA GLY A 35 -22.28 9.23 12.16
C GLY A 35 -20.97 8.95 12.92
N MET A 36 -20.13 8.05 12.42
CA MET A 36 -18.93 7.62 13.12
C MET A 36 -17.78 8.62 12.94
N GLN A 37 -17.00 8.80 14.01
CA GLN A 37 -15.82 9.63 14.00
C GLN A 37 -14.59 8.79 13.66
N PHE A 38 -13.81 9.25 12.68
CA PHE A 38 -12.58 8.59 12.27
C PHE A 38 -11.49 9.62 12.00
N TYR A 39 -10.25 9.19 12.17
CA TYR A 39 -9.06 9.96 11.81
C TYR A 39 -8.28 9.20 10.74
N VAL A 40 -7.70 9.95 9.80
CA VAL A 40 -6.84 9.39 8.75
C VAL A 40 -5.40 9.75 9.09
N ASP A 41 -4.54 8.74 9.13
CA ASP A 41 -3.10 8.94 9.30
C ASP A 41 -2.47 9.11 7.91
N GLU A 42 -2.37 10.36 7.47
CA GLU A 42 -1.78 10.72 6.17
C GLU A 42 -0.25 10.54 6.12
N LYS A 43 0.40 10.32 7.27
CA LYS A 43 1.86 10.12 7.33
C LYS A 43 2.24 8.65 7.11
N TYR A 44 1.32 7.71 7.36
CA TYR A 44 1.50 6.29 7.15
C TYR A 44 0.78 5.82 5.88
N THR A 45 1.39 6.09 4.73
CA THR A 45 1.09 5.36 3.49
C THR A 45 1.95 4.11 3.44
N MET A 46 1.33 2.94 3.67
CA MET A 46 2.01 1.66 3.44
C MET A 46 2.37 1.48 1.95
N PRO A 47 3.34 0.60 1.63
CA PRO A 47 3.81 0.38 0.26
C PRO A 47 2.77 -0.14 -0.75
N GLU A 48 1.55 -0.52 -0.33
CA GLU A 48 0.52 -1.13 -1.20
C GLU A 48 -0.73 -0.25 -1.45
N ASN A 49 -0.64 1.09 -1.38
CA ASN A 49 -1.81 1.98 -1.55
C ASN A 49 -2.94 1.71 -0.55
N ASP A 50 -2.60 1.32 0.68
CA ASP A 50 -3.57 1.19 1.77
C ASP A 50 -3.55 2.49 2.61
N VAL A 51 -4.74 2.92 3.07
CA VAL A 51 -4.94 4.10 3.91
C VAL A 51 -5.19 3.64 5.34
N ARG A 52 -4.42 4.21 6.28
CA ARG A 52 -4.56 3.91 7.71
C ARG A 52 -5.58 4.82 8.37
N TYR A 53 -6.57 4.22 9.00
CA TYR A 53 -7.59 4.87 9.81
C TYR A 53 -7.33 4.60 11.29
N ILE A 54 -7.52 5.62 12.11
CA ILE A 54 -7.48 5.54 13.56
C ILE A 54 -8.91 5.73 14.04
N MET A 55 -9.43 4.72 14.73
CA MET A 55 -10.80 4.69 15.24
C MET A 55 -10.80 4.25 16.69
N LYS A 56 -11.86 4.59 17.42
CA LYS A 56 -11.98 4.20 18.82
C LYS A 56 -12.34 2.73 18.95
N ARG A 57 -11.78 2.04 19.93
CA ARG A 57 -12.03 0.61 20.18
C ARG A 57 -13.50 0.30 20.49
N GLU A 58 -14.26 1.26 21.04
CA GLU A 58 -15.70 1.13 21.27
C GLU A 58 -16.51 0.93 19.97
N ASP A 59 -16.05 1.49 18.86
CA ASP A 59 -16.74 1.42 17.56
C ASP A 59 -16.40 0.14 16.77
N PHE A 60 -15.50 -0.71 17.30
CA PHE A 60 -14.93 -1.85 16.60
C PHE A 60 -15.99 -2.80 16.03
N THR A 61 -16.99 -3.18 16.82
CA THR A 61 -18.06 -4.11 16.40
C THR A 61 -18.91 -3.56 15.26
N ILE A 62 -19.13 -2.24 15.25
CA ILE A 62 -19.90 -1.57 14.21
C ILE A 62 -19.08 -1.54 12.91
N ILE A 63 -17.80 -1.23 13.02
CA ILE A 63 -16.87 -1.17 11.90
C ILE A 63 -16.69 -2.55 11.26
N GLU A 64 -16.54 -3.60 12.07
CA GLU A 64 -16.47 -4.99 11.59
C GLU A 64 -17.74 -5.36 10.78
N THR A 65 -18.91 -4.95 11.27
CA THR A 65 -20.18 -5.16 10.57
C THR A 65 -20.24 -4.43 9.23
N ILE A 66 -19.79 -3.17 9.18
CA ILE A 66 -19.73 -2.36 7.96
C ILE A 66 -18.78 -3.00 6.94
N MET A 67 -17.59 -3.40 7.39
CA MET A 67 -16.58 -3.99 6.53
C MET A 67 -17.00 -5.34 5.96
N SER A 68 -17.59 -6.20 6.80
CA SER A 68 -18.15 -7.49 6.39
C SER A 68 -19.21 -7.31 5.28
N ARG A 69 -20.12 -6.34 5.45
CA ARG A 69 -21.13 -6.02 4.42
C ARG A 69 -20.55 -5.46 3.13
N MET A 70 -19.42 -4.76 3.21
CA MET A 70 -18.74 -4.17 2.07
C MET A 70 -17.73 -5.12 1.41
N ASN A 71 -17.54 -6.31 1.97
CA ASN A 71 -16.52 -7.28 1.57
C ASN A 71 -15.11 -6.68 1.55
N ILE A 72 -14.83 -5.79 2.51
CA ILE A 72 -13.50 -5.18 2.69
C ILE A 72 -12.75 -6.02 3.71
N ARG A 73 -11.56 -6.48 3.36
CA ARG A 73 -10.72 -7.29 4.23
C ARG A 73 -10.21 -6.42 5.39
N LEU A 74 -10.47 -6.87 6.61
CA LEU A 74 -10.01 -6.23 7.84
C LEU A 74 -8.55 -6.62 8.04
N VAL A 75 -7.66 -5.63 8.08
CA VAL A 75 -6.24 -5.84 8.40
C VAL A 75 -5.97 -4.96 9.60
N THR A 76 -5.71 -5.60 10.74
CA THR A 76 -5.26 -4.93 11.97
C THR A 76 -3.74 -5.03 12.05
N ASP A 77 -3.11 -4.18 12.87
CA ASP A 77 -1.65 -4.13 13.03
C ASP A 77 -1.01 -5.51 13.33
N ASN A 78 -1.76 -6.44 13.93
CA ASN A 78 -1.27 -7.81 14.22
C ASN A 78 -1.20 -8.73 12.98
N GLU A 79 -1.84 -8.37 11.86
CA GLU A 79 -1.86 -9.17 10.62
C GLU A 79 -1.02 -8.56 9.48
N VAL A 80 -0.37 -7.42 9.73
CA VAL A 80 0.42 -6.69 8.72
C VAL A 80 1.74 -7.41 8.38
N ASP A 81 2.27 -8.22 9.31
CA ASP A 81 3.63 -8.77 9.21
C ASP A 81 3.81 -9.91 8.19
N GLU A 82 2.73 -10.44 7.60
CA GLU A 82 2.81 -11.60 6.71
C GLU A 82 2.10 -11.43 5.36
N ARG A 83 2.05 -10.21 4.80
CA ARG A 83 1.69 -10.11 3.37
C ARG A 83 2.90 -10.53 2.54
N PRO A 84 2.84 -11.67 1.82
CA PRO A 84 3.96 -12.10 0.98
C PRO A 84 4.19 -11.03 -0.07
N VAL A 85 5.41 -10.51 -0.12
CA VAL A 85 5.89 -9.61 -1.17
C VAL A 85 5.36 -10.13 -2.51
N ASN A 86 4.52 -9.32 -3.16
CA ASN A 86 3.70 -9.73 -4.29
C ASN A 86 4.61 -10.29 -5.41
N ILE A 87 4.78 -11.61 -5.45
CA ILE A 87 5.81 -12.33 -6.24
C ILE A 87 5.72 -11.96 -7.73
N SER A 88 4.51 -11.59 -8.18
CA SER A 88 4.22 -11.11 -9.53
C SER A 88 5.01 -9.85 -9.90
N VAL A 89 5.15 -8.89 -8.98
CA VAL A 89 5.84 -7.62 -9.21
C VAL A 89 7.36 -7.84 -9.25
N ALA A 90 7.89 -8.67 -8.36
CA ALA A 90 9.30 -9.03 -8.36
C ALA A 90 9.72 -9.74 -9.67
N ALA A 91 8.88 -10.65 -10.17
CA ALA A 91 9.12 -11.33 -11.45
C ALA A 91 9.08 -10.37 -12.65
N PHE A 92 8.25 -9.33 -12.60
CA PHE A 92 8.21 -8.28 -13.63
C PHE A 92 9.51 -7.46 -13.65
N TYR A 93 9.96 -6.96 -12.50
CA TYR A 93 11.22 -6.21 -12.40
C TYR A 93 12.44 -7.03 -12.84
N PHE A 94 12.46 -8.33 -12.51
CA PHE A 94 13.52 -9.23 -12.97
C PHE A 94 13.56 -9.34 -14.51
N LYS A 95 12.40 -9.47 -15.16
CA LYS A 95 12.32 -9.50 -16.63
C LYS A 95 12.80 -8.19 -17.25
N VAL A 96 12.41 -7.05 -16.69
CA VAL A 96 12.86 -5.73 -17.16
C VAL A 96 14.37 -5.59 -17.03
N ALA A 97 14.94 -5.97 -15.87
CA ALA A 97 16.39 -5.94 -15.66
C ALA A 97 17.15 -6.81 -16.67
N LEU A 98 16.62 -8.00 -16.99
CA LEU A 98 17.23 -8.90 -17.98
C LEU A 98 17.25 -8.29 -19.39
N VAL A 99 16.17 -7.60 -19.79
CA VAL A 99 16.13 -6.86 -21.06
C VAL A 99 17.17 -5.74 -21.09
N PHE A 100 17.31 -4.97 -20.02
CA PHE A 100 18.33 -3.92 -19.93
C PHE A 100 19.75 -4.47 -20.06
N ILE A 101 20.06 -5.58 -19.38
CA ILE A 101 21.37 -6.24 -19.48
C ILE A 101 21.61 -6.71 -20.92
N LEU A 102 20.61 -7.32 -21.56
CA LEU A 102 20.73 -7.78 -22.95
C LEU A 102 21.02 -6.62 -23.91
N VAL A 103 20.28 -5.51 -23.79
CA VAL A 103 20.50 -4.31 -24.60
C VAL A 103 21.90 -3.74 -24.36
N PHE A 104 22.36 -3.71 -23.10
CA PHE A 104 23.70 -3.25 -22.76
C PHE A 104 24.78 -4.11 -23.41
N VAL A 105 24.67 -5.44 -23.34
CA VAL A 105 25.62 -6.37 -23.98
C VAL A 105 25.63 -6.18 -25.51
N LEU A 106 24.46 -6.05 -26.13
CA LEU A 106 24.39 -5.78 -27.58
C LEU A 106 25.04 -4.44 -27.95
N ALA A 107 24.83 -3.40 -27.16
CA ALA A 107 25.46 -2.09 -27.40
C ALA A 107 27.00 -2.17 -27.33
N VAL A 108 27.53 -2.89 -26.34
CA VAL A 108 28.99 -3.13 -26.22
C VAL A 108 29.53 -3.89 -27.43
N LEU A 109 28.85 -4.96 -27.85
CA LEU A 109 29.26 -5.75 -29.02
C LEU A 109 29.26 -4.91 -30.31
N VAL A 110 28.23 -4.09 -30.53
CA VAL A 110 28.15 -3.20 -31.69
C VAL A 110 29.27 -2.15 -31.65
N PHE A 111 29.56 -1.60 -30.47
CA PHE A 111 30.64 -0.63 -30.29
C PHE A 111 32.01 -1.23 -30.63
N GLU A 112 32.32 -2.41 -30.11
CA GLU A 112 33.56 -3.15 -30.42
C GLU A 112 33.68 -3.46 -31.92
N LEU A 113 32.58 -3.90 -32.55
CA LEU A 113 32.54 -4.18 -34.00
C LEU A 113 32.83 -2.92 -34.83
N PHE A 114 32.22 -1.79 -34.48
CA PHE A 114 32.50 -0.52 -35.15
C PHE A 114 33.94 -0.08 -34.97
N PHE A 115 34.50 -0.19 -33.77
CA PHE A 115 35.89 0.17 -33.50
C PHE A 115 36.88 -0.73 -34.26
N SER A 116 36.63 -2.04 -34.29
CA SER A 116 37.46 -2.99 -35.03
C SER A 116 37.40 -2.79 -36.54
N VAL A 117 36.25 -2.42 -37.11
CA VAL A 117 36.11 -2.13 -38.55
C VAL A 117 36.78 -0.80 -38.90
N SER A 118 36.80 0.17 -37.99
CA SER A 118 37.42 1.48 -38.21
C SER A 118 38.96 1.46 -38.12
N ALA A 119 39.52 0.38 -37.57
CA ALA A 119 40.96 0.21 -37.36
C ALA A 119 41.68 -0.56 -38.50
N ILE A 120 40.94 -1.05 -39.49
CA ILE A 120 41.41 -1.74 -40.70
C ILE A 120 41.35 -0.78 -41.87
#